data_AF-A0A562KKU5-F1
#
_entry.id   AF-A0A562KKU5-F1
#
_cell.length_a   1.000
_cell.length_b   1.000
_cell.length_c   1.000
_cell.angle_alpha   90.00
_cell.angle_beta   90.00
_cell.angle_gamma   90.00
#
_symmetry.space_group_name_H-M   'P 1'
#
loop_
_entity.id
_entity.type
_entity.pdbx_description
1 polymer ?
#
loop_
_entity_poly.entity_id
_entity_poly.type
_entity_poly.pdbx_seq_one_letter_code
_entity_poly.pdbx_strand_id
1 'polypeptide(L)' 'MPLKPCALIPLLAVTAACATPEPRKIVVDTSCTSFRAISYAQLPAGVADDLGNKADSDPTVNEIDAHNAKWDALCSAR' A
#
# COMPACT_ATOMS: atom_id res chain seq x y z
N MET A 1 -34.41 -63.61 -21.21
CA MET A 1 -33.37 -63.11 -20.29
C MET A 1 -32.11 -62.82 -21.09
N PRO A 2 -31.75 -61.54 -21.29
CA PRO A 2 -30.34 -61.17 -21.42
C PRO A 2 -29.96 -59.96 -20.53
N LEU A 3 -28.64 -59.81 -20.37
CA LEU A 3 -27.90 -59.19 -19.27
C LEU A 3 -28.16 -57.69 -19.04
N LYS A 4 -28.13 -57.33 -17.75
CA LYS A 4 -28.25 -55.99 -17.18
C LYS A 4 -26.91 -55.24 -17.32
N PRO A 5 -26.88 -54.01 -17.87
CA PRO A 5 -25.62 -53.26 -17.95
C PRO A 5 -25.24 -52.79 -16.55
N CYS A 6 -24.18 -53.38 -15.99
CA CYS A 6 -23.55 -52.86 -14.78
C CYS A 6 -22.90 -51.52 -15.13
N ALA A 7 -23.46 -50.49 -14.51
CA ALA A 7 -23.04 -49.11 -14.52
C ALA A 7 -21.51 -48.92 -14.63
N LEU A 8 -21.10 -48.19 -15.67
CA LEU A 8 -19.86 -47.43 -15.68
C LEU A 8 -19.95 -46.40 -14.54
N ILE A 9 -19.41 -46.73 -13.38
CA ILE A 9 -19.22 -45.77 -12.29
C ILE A 9 -18.07 -44.85 -12.72
N PRO A 10 -18.29 -43.52 -12.85
CA PRO A 10 -17.25 -42.60 -13.26
C PRO A 10 -16.26 -42.45 -12.10
N LEU A 11 -15.03 -42.93 -12.29
CA LEU A 11 -13.89 -42.79 -11.37
C LEU A 11 -13.31 -41.36 -11.35
N LEU A 12 -14.14 -40.33 -11.54
CA LEU A 12 -13.74 -38.93 -11.66
C LEU A 12 -13.72 -38.16 -10.33
N ALA A 13 -14.03 -38.81 -9.20
CA ALA A 13 -14.13 -38.14 -7.91
C ALA A 13 -12.79 -37.98 -7.15
N VAL A 14 -11.67 -38.53 -7.66
CA VAL A 14 -10.40 -38.58 -6.89
C VAL A 14 -9.47 -37.37 -7.14
N THR A 15 -9.77 -36.51 -8.12
CA THR A 15 -8.90 -35.34 -8.42
C THR A 15 -9.26 -34.08 -7.64
N ALA A 16 -10.31 -34.08 -6.81
CA ALA A 16 -10.73 -32.89 -6.07
C ALA A 16 -9.92 -32.62 -4.77
N ALA A 17 -8.98 -33.48 -4.39
CA ALA A 17 -8.38 -33.46 -3.05
C ALA A 17 -7.14 -32.56 -2.86
N CYS A 18 -6.67 -31.82 -3.88
CA CYS A 18 -5.49 -30.95 -3.73
C CYS A 18 -5.70 -29.55 -4.32
N ALA A 19 -6.87 -28.94 -4.12
CA ALA A 19 -6.99 -27.49 -4.23
C ALA A 19 -6.54 -26.88 -2.89
N THR A 20 -5.24 -26.89 -2.60
CA THR A 20 -4.70 -26.13 -1.46
C THR A 20 -4.98 -24.65 -1.73
N PRO A 21 -5.86 -23.99 -0.96
CA PRO A 21 -6.09 -22.57 -1.16
C PRO A 21 -4.77 -21.84 -0.91
N GLU A 22 -4.35 -20.97 -1.81
CA GLU A 22 -3.19 -20.12 -1.55
C GLU A 22 -3.46 -19.34 -0.25
N PRO A 23 -2.55 -19.37 0.73
CA PRO A 23 -2.73 -18.62 1.95
C PRO A 23 -2.92 -17.14 1.57
N ARG A 24 -3.93 -16.49 2.16
CA ARG A 24 -4.19 -15.08 1.91
C ARG A 24 -2.92 -14.29 2.20
N LYS A 25 -2.41 -13.58 1.20
CA LYS A 25 -1.34 -12.59 1.42
C LYS A 25 -1.93 -11.47 2.27
N ILE A 26 -1.53 -11.43 3.54
CA ILE A 26 -1.82 -10.29 4.41
C ILE A 26 -0.81 -9.22 4.04
N VAL A 27 -1.24 -8.24 3.23
CA VAL A 27 -0.47 -7.03 2.99
C VAL A 27 -0.83 -6.05 4.10
N VAL A 28 0.09 -5.83 5.02
CA VAL A 28 -0.05 -4.80 6.06
C VAL A 28 0.53 -3.50 5.49
N ASP A 29 -0.30 -2.46 5.39
CA ASP A 29 0.18 -1.13 5.05
C ASP A 29 0.91 -0.51 6.25
N THR A 30 2.24 -0.38 6.13
CA THR A 30 3.12 0.24 7.14
C THR A 30 3.48 1.67 6.78
N SER A 31 2.85 2.27 5.75
CA SER A 31 3.23 3.59 5.25
C SER A 31 3.13 4.65 6.34
N CYS A 32 2.05 4.68 7.12
CA CYS A 32 1.89 5.66 8.20
C CYS A 32 2.84 5.46 9.38
N THR A 33 3.44 4.28 9.53
CA THR A 33 4.47 4.02 10.56
C THR A 33 5.88 4.30 10.06
N SER A 34 6.10 4.22 8.74
CA SER A 34 7.42 4.40 8.12
C SER A 34 7.63 5.82 7.58
N PHE A 35 6.56 6.57 7.31
CA PHE A 35 6.60 7.93 6.79
C PHE A 35 5.95 8.93 7.76
N ARG A 36 6.44 10.17 7.72
CA ARG A 36 5.92 11.31 8.48
C ARG A 36 5.74 12.52 7.57
N ALA A 37 5.02 13.52 8.08
CA ALA A 37 4.97 14.84 7.45
C ALA A 37 6.39 15.44 7.30
N ILE A 38 6.61 16.13 6.19
CA ILE A 38 7.85 16.84 5.88
C ILE A 38 7.78 18.23 6.51
N SER A 39 8.85 18.60 7.23
CA SER A 39 9.04 19.95 7.76
C SER A 39 9.76 20.83 6.76
N TYR A 40 9.41 22.12 6.71
CA TYR A 40 10.16 23.14 6.00
C TYR A 40 11.59 23.30 6.55
N ALA A 41 12.49 23.79 5.71
CA ALA A 41 13.85 24.13 6.06
C ALA A 41 13.88 25.18 7.19
N GLN A 42 14.76 24.96 8.16
CA GLN A 42 14.95 25.85 9.29
C GLN A 42 16.24 26.64 9.10
N LEU A 43 16.13 27.96 9.04
CA LEU A 43 17.28 28.84 9.01
C LEU A 43 17.84 29.04 10.43
N PRO A 44 19.17 29.25 10.58
CA PRO A 44 19.75 29.62 11.86
C PRO A 44 19.11 30.90 12.42
N ALA A 45 19.05 31.00 13.75
CA ALA A 45 18.47 32.15 14.42
C ALA A 45 19.17 33.45 13.98
N GLY A 46 18.38 34.44 13.54
CA GLY A 46 18.88 35.73 13.04
C GLY A 46 19.25 35.76 11.56
N VAL A 47 19.13 34.63 10.85
CA VAL A 47 19.28 34.59 9.38
C VAL A 47 17.90 34.76 8.74
N ALA A 48 17.77 35.81 7.95
CA ALA A 48 16.58 36.02 7.13
C ALA A 48 16.69 35.20 5.84
N ASP A 49 15.55 34.69 5.38
CA ASP A 49 15.46 33.98 4.11
C ASP A 49 15.74 34.96 2.96
N ASP A 50 16.59 34.54 2.03
CA ASP A 50 17.01 35.39 0.91
C ASP A 50 16.14 35.11 -0.33
N LEU A 51 15.76 36.15 -1.06
CA LEU A 51 14.83 35.99 -2.20
C LEU A 51 15.42 35.22 -3.39
N GLY A 52 16.76 35.10 -3.48
CA GLY A 52 17.46 34.45 -4.60
C GLY A 52 17.86 32.99 -4.34
N ASN A 53 17.80 32.57 -3.09
CA ASN A 53 18.26 31.30 -2.53
C ASN A 53 17.43 31.06 -1.24
N LYS A 54 16.12 31.01 -1.44
CA LYS A 54 15.17 30.67 -0.38
C LYS A 54 15.52 29.29 0.19
N ALA A 55 15.39 29.16 1.51
CA ALA A 55 15.61 27.90 2.22
C ALA A 55 14.75 26.76 1.65
N ASP A 56 13.50 27.07 1.34
CA ASP A 56 12.65 26.25 0.48
C ASP A 56 12.21 27.09 -0.71
N SER A 57 12.49 26.60 -1.92
CA SER A 57 11.97 27.23 -3.13
C SER A 57 10.46 27.05 -3.22
N ASP A 58 9.75 27.94 -3.92
CA ASP A 58 8.30 27.82 -4.15
C ASP A 58 7.88 26.41 -4.67
N PRO A 59 8.59 25.77 -5.62
CA PRO A 59 8.25 24.40 -6.00
C PRO A 59 8.48 23.39 -4.86
N THR A 60 9.52 23.55 -4.04
CA THR A 60 9.76 22.69 -2.86
C THR A 60 8.63 22.83 -1.85
N VAL A 61 8.17 24.05 -1.55
CA VAL A 61 7.01 24.29 -0.67
C VAL A 61 5.77 23.58 -1.20
N ASN A 62 5.47 23.71 -2.50
CA ASN A 62 4.32 23.05 -3.11
C ASN A 62 4.40 21.52 -3.03
N GLU A 63 5.59 20.93 -3.18
CA GLU A 63 5.81 19.49 -3.03
C GLU A 63 5.61 19.04 -1.58
N ILE A 64 6.12 19.80 -0.62
CA ILE A 64 5.92 19.55 0.82
C ILE A 64 4.43 19.58 1.15
N ASP A 65 3.70 20.60 0.69
CA ASP A 65 2.27 20.75 0.95
C ASP A 65 1.46 19.60 0.35
N ALA A 66 1.75 19.23 -0.90
CA ALA A 66 1.08 18.13 -1.58
C ALA A 66 1.37 16.77 -0.92
N HIS A 67 2.60 16.55 -0.44
CA HIS A 67 2.96 15.36 0.33
C HIS A 67 2.22 15.33 1.67
N ASN A 68 2.28 16.42 2.43
CA ASN A 68 1.67 16.51 3.77
C ASN A 68 0.15 16.35 3.70
N ALA A 69 -0.52 16.94 2.70
CA ALA A 69 -1.96 16.76 2.50
C ALA A 69 -2.34 15.29 2.26
N LYS A 70 -1.53 14.54 1.49
CA LYS A 70 -1.74 13.10 1.29
C LYS A 70 -1.46 12.30 2.56
N TRP A 71 -0.39 12.64 3.28
CA TRP A 71 -0.07 12.00 4.55
C TRP A 71 -1.20 12.21 5.56
N ASP A 72 -1.72 13.43 5.70
CA ASP A 72 -2.85 13.73 6.59
C ASP A 72 -4.09 12.93 6.23
N ALA A 73 -4.46 12.88 4.95
CA ALA A 73 -5.61 12.13 4.46
C ALA A 73 -5.53 10.62 4.76
N LEU A 74 -4.33 10.06 4.81
CA LEU A 74 -4.10 8.62 5.01
C LEU A 74 -3.77 8.26 6.47
N CYS A 75 -3.14 9.15 7.22
CA CYS A 75 -2.44 8.81 8.46
C CYS A 75 -2.83 9.64 9.69
N SER A 76 -3.49 10.79 9.56
CA SER A 76 -3.77 11.69 10.70
C SER A 76 -4.81 11.16 11.69
N ALA A 77 -5.68 10.24 11.27
CA ALA A 77 -6.79 9.72 12.08
C ALA A 77 -6.45 8.45 12.89
N ARG A 78 -5.17 8.05 12.92
CA ARG A 78 -4.73 6.78 13.53
C ARG A 78 -4.24 6.98 14.96
#